data_AF-Q43136-F1
#
_entry.id   AF-Q43136-F1
#
_cell.length_a   1.000
_cell.length_b   1.000
_cell.length_c   1.000
_cell.angle_alpha   90.00
_cell.angle_beta   90.00
_cell.angle_gamma   90.00
#
_symmetry.space_group_name_H-M   'P 1'
#
loop_
_entity.id
_entity.type
_entity.pdbx_description
1 polymer ?
#
loop_
_entity_poly.entity_id
_entity_poly.type
_entity_poly.pdbx_seq_one_letter_code
_entity_poly.pdbx_strand_id
1 'polypeptide(L)'
;MGDGYETVRFFHCYKRGVDRVFIDHPLFLERVWGKTEEKIYGPDAGTDYKDNQLRFSLLCQAALEAPRILSLNNNPYFSGPYGEDVLFVCNDWHTFPLSCYLKSNYQSNGIYKDAKTAFCIHNISYQGRFAFSDFPELNLPERFKSSFDFIDGYEKPVEGRKIEL
;
A
#
# COMPACT_ATOMS: atom_id res chain seq x y z
N MET A 1 12.89 10.97 -1.72
CA MET A 1 13.47 10.21 -0.59
C MET A 1 13.44 11.08 0.66
N GLY A 2 12.77 10.62 1.72
CA GLY A 2 12.98 11.09 3.09
C GLY A 2 11.88 11.95 3.72
N ASP A 3 11.51 13.09 3.13
CA ASP A 3 10.57 14.07 3.71
C ASP A 3 9.69 14.75 2.64
N GLY A 4 9.58 14.13 1.46
CA GLY A 4 8.81 14.68 0.34
C GLY A 4 7.32 14.36 0.45
N TYR A 5 6.46 15.33 0.17
CA TYR A 5 5.05 15.08 -0.08
C TYR A 5 4.86 14.65 -1.54
N GLU A 6 4.24 13.50 -1.75
CA GLU A 6 3.78 13.06 -3.07
C GLU A 6 2.33 13.49 -3.28
N THR A 7 2.03 14.12 -4.41
CA THR A 7 0.66 14.50 -4.76
C THR A 7 0.00 13.36 -5.53
N VAL A 8 -1.03 12.77 -4.96
CA VAL A 8 -1.85 11.74 -5.62
C VAL A 8 -3.21 12.32 -6.04
N ARG A 9 -3.77 11.78 -7.12
CA ARG A 9 -5.15 12.04 -7.52
C ARG A 9 -5.98 10.78 -7.29
N PHE A 10 -7.29 10.96 -7.12
CA PHE A 10 -8.22 9.86 -6.99
C PHE A 10 -9.23 9.90 -8.15
N PHE A 11 -9.37 8.79 -8.86
CA PHE A 11 -10.52 8.54 -9.72
C PHE A 11 -11.55 7.71 -8.96
N HIS A 12 -12.82 7.92 -9.27
CA HIS A 12 -13.91 7.22 -8.62
C HIS A 12 -14.87 6.62 -9.64
N CYS A 13 -15.39 5.43 -9.34
CA CYS A 13 -16.44 4.75 -10.09
C CYS A 13 -17.36 4.03 -9.11
N TYR A 14 -18.67 4.30 -9.19
CA TYR A 14 -19.67 3.53 -8.47
C TYR A 14 -20.25 2.43 -9.37
N LYS A 15 -20.13 1.17 -8.95
CA LYS A 15 -20.62 0.03 -9.74
C LYS A 15 -21.05 -1.12 -8.85
N ARG A 16 -22.28 -1.61 -9.08
CA ARG A 16 -22.89 -2.75 -8.36
C ARG A 16 -22.88 -2.57 -6.83
N GLY A 17 -23.26 -1.39 -6.35
CA GLY A 17 -23.33 -1.10 -4.91
C GLY A 17 -21.98 -0.81 -4.25
N VAL A 18 -20.90 -0.69 -5.03
CA VAL A 18 -19.55 -0.50 -4.51
C VAL A 18 -18.92 0.76 -5.09
N ASP A 19 -18.48 1.65 -4.22
CA ASP A 19 -17.59 2.75 -4.55
C ASP A 19 -16.18 2.22 -4.76
N ARG A 20 -15.63 2.44 -5.96
CA ARG A 20 -14.28 2.03 -6.34
C ARG A 20 -13.44 3.27 -6.54
N VAL A 21 -12.35 3.32 -5.81
CA VAL A 21 -11.41 4.44 -5.84
C VAL A 21 -10.11 3.93 -6.44
N PHE A 22 -9.58 4.66 -7.42
CA PHE A 22 -8.31 4.38 -8.07
C PHE A 22 -7.34 5.51 -7.76
N ILE A 23 -6.15 5.13 -7.29
CA ILE A 23 -5.06 6.08 -7.04
C ILE A 23 -4.35 6.33 -8.36
N ASP A 24 -4.30 7.59 -8.75
CA ASP A 24 -3.58 8.06 -9.91
C ASP A 24 -2.30 8.78 -9.49
N HIS A 25 -1.20 8.27 -10.04
CA HIS A 25 0.15 8.79 -9.83
C HIS A 25 1.06 8.29 -10.97
N PRO A 26 2.07 9.07 -11.41
CA PRO A 26 3.02 8.62 -12.44
C PRO A 26 3.69 7.27 -12.16
N LEU A 27 3.84 6.89 -10.88
CA LEU A 27 4.39 5.59 -10.48
C LEU A 27 3.48 4.39 -10.81
N PHE A 28 2.20 4.62 -11.11
CA PHE A 28 1.23 3.57 -11.47
C PHE A 28 0.82 3.59 -12.94
N LEU A 29 1.21 4.61 -13.70
CA LEU A 29 0.92 4.68 -15.13
C LEU A 29 1.61 3.55 -15.90
N GLU A 30 1.09 3.24 -17.08
CA GLU A 30 1.57 2.16 -17.94
C GLU A 30 3.09 2.27 -18.18
N ARG A 31 3.85 1.32 -17.62
CA ARG A 31 5.33 1.33 -17.68
C ARG A 31 5.88 0.58 -18.89
N VAL A 32 5.06 -0.31 -19.46
CA VAL A 32 5.42 -1.08 -20.66
C VAL A 32 4.42 -0.72 -21.74
N TRP A 33 4.92 -0.03 -22.77
CA TRP A 33 4.11 0.49 -23.86
C TRP A 33 3.31 -0.60 -24.57
N GLY A 34 2.00 -0.38 -24.71
CA GLY A 34 1.09 -1.28 -25.43
C GLY A 34 0.69 -2.53 -24.63
N LYS A 35 0.91 -2.52 -23.32
CA LYS A 35 0.55 -3.60 -22.39
C LYS A 35 -0.21 -3.03 -21.20
N THR A 36 -1.37 -2.46 -21.47
CA THR A 36 -2.35 -2.11 -20.44
C THR A 36 -2.87 -3.41 -19.78
N GLU A 37 -3.04 -3.42 -18.47
CA GLU A 37 -3.52 -4.57 -17.65
C GLU A 37 -2.53 -5.73 -17.41
N GLU A 38 -1.37 -5.73 -18.06
CA GLU A 38 -0.29 -6.70 -17.79
C GLU A 38 0.88 -6.03 -17.06
N LYS A 39 1.79 -6.83 -16.48
CA LYS A 39 3.11 -6.34 -15.99
C LYS A 39 3.02 -5.28 -14.87
N ILE A 40 2.04 -5.43 -13.98
CA ILE A 40 1.81 -4.54 -12.83
C ILE A 40 3.00 -4.52 -11.87
N TYR A 41 3.60 -5.69 -11.63
CA TYR A 41 4.67 -5.89 -10.64
C TYR A 41 6.07 -5.79 -11.25
N GLY A 42 6.20 -5.94 -12.56
CA GLY A 42 7.50 -5.91 -13.22
C GLY A 42 7.43 -6.13 -14.73
N PRO A 43 8.54 -5.91 -15.45
CA PRO A 43 8.57 -5.94 -16.91
C PRO A 43 8.39 -7.34 -17.51
N ASP A 44 8.61 -8.39 -16.72
CA ASP A 44 8.48 -9.80 -17.11
C ASP A 44 8.29 -10.69 -15.87
N ALA A 45 7.96 -11.96 -16.09
CA ALA A 45 7.68 -12.89 -15.00
C ALA A 45 8.95 -13.19 -14.20
N GLY A 46 8.89 -12.98 -12.88
CA GLY A 46 10.01 -13.21 -11.97
C GLY A 46 10.98 -12.04 -11.81
N THR A 47 10.76 -10.94 -12.52
CA THR A 47 11.52 -9.69 -12.36
C THR A 47 10.61 -8.60 -11.86
N ASP A 48 10.85 -8.07 -10.67
CA ASP A 48 10.09 -6.97 -10.09
C ASP A 48 10.62 -5.60 -10.51
N TYR A 49 9.76 -4.56 -10.54
CA TYR A 49 10.25 -3.19 -10.62
C TYR A 49 10.97 -2.79 -9.33
N LYS A 50 12.11 -2.12 -9.46
CA LYS A 50 12.94 -1.68 -8.32
C LYS A 50 12.22 -0.75 -7.35
N ASP A 51 11.23 0.00 -7.83
CA ASP A 51 10.45 0.95 -7.04
C ASP A 51 9.12 0.36 -6.53
N ASN A 52 8.93 -0.96 -6.59
CA ASN A 52 7.72 -1.60 -6.05
C ASN A 52 7.48 -1.25 -4.58
N GLN A 53 8.53 -1.23 -3.76
CA GLN A 53 8.41 -0.88 -2.35
C GLN A 53 7.83 0.54 -2.15
N LEU A 54 8.34 1.52 -2.89
CA LEU A 54 7.82 2.89 -2.89
C LEU A 54 6.39 2.96 -3.42
N ARG A 55 6.09 2.26 -4.52
CA ARG A 55 4.76 2.20 -5.13
C ARG A 55 3.71 1.69 -4.13
N PHE A 56 4.00 0.59 -3.47
CA PHE A 56 3.07 -0.03 -2.53
C PHE A 56 3.01 0.73 -1.20
N SER A 57 4.09 1.40 -0.78
CA SER A 57 4.04 2.39 0.30
C SER A 57 3.07 3.54 -0.02
N LEU A 58 3.20 4.14 -1.20
CA LEU A 58 2.33 5.24 -1.65
C LEU A 58 0.86 4.79 -1.74
N LEU A 59 0.61 3.58 -2.27
CA LEU A 59 -0.71 2.96 -2.30
C LEU A 59 -1.35 2.90 -0.91
N CYS A 60 -0.62 2.36 0.07
CA CYS A 60 -1.10 2.23 1.45
C CYS A 60 -1.41 3.58 2.10
N GLN A 61 -0.53 4.57 1.93
CA GLN A 61 -0.70 5.90 2.51
C GLN A 61 -1.89 6.63 1.87
N ALA A 62 -2.02 6.59 0.53
CA ALA A 62 -3.16 7.18 -0.17
C ALA A 62 -4.49 6.48 0.18
N ALA A 63 -4.48 5.16 0.38
CA ALA A 63 -5.65 4.41 0.81
C ALA A 63 -6.14 4.80 2.22
N LEU A 64 -5.24 5.23 3.12
CA LEU A 64 -5.60 5.76 4.43
C LEU A 64 -6.20 7.17 4.35
N GLU A 65 -5.95 7.95 3.30
CA GLU A 65 -6.59 9.27 3.16
C GLU A 65 -7.98 9.17 2.55
N ALA A 66 -8.21 8.20 1.65
CA ALA A 66 -9.43 8.11 0.85
C ALA A 66 -10.73 8.14 1.67
N PRO A 67 -10.89 7.38 2.78
CA PRO A 67 -12.13 7.40 3.58
C PRO A 67 -12.42 8.76 4.23
N ARG A 68 -11.38 9.55 4.52
CA ARG A 68 -11.50 10.84 5.22
C ARG A 68 -11.79 12.00 4.28
N ILE A 69 -11.17 12.00 3.10
CA ILE A 69 -11.19 13.17 2.20
C ILE A 69 -12.20 13.04 1.06
N LEU A 70 -12.56 11.81 0.64
CA LEU A 70 -13.44 11.62 -0.51
C LEU A 70 -14.91 11.68 -0.07
N SER A 71 -15.55 12.79 -0.35
CA SER A 71 -17.01 12.91 -0.19
C SER A 71 -17.72 12.28 -1.39
N LEU A 72 -18.18 11.04 -1.23
CA LEU A 72 -18.85 10.27 -2.29
C LEU A 72 -20.37 10.37 -2.15
N ASN A 73 -21.09 10.48 -3.26
CA ASN A 73 -22.55 10.71 -3.27
C ASN A 73 -23.31 9.82 -4.27
N ASN A 74 -22.67 8.77 -4.79
CA ASN A 74 -23.25 7.90 -5.81
C ASN A 74 -24.07 6.74 -5.20
N ASN A 75 -23.92 6.48 -3.91
CA ASN A 75 -24.66 5.46 -3.19
C ASN A 75 -26.03 6.03 -2.74
N PRO A 76 -27.17 5.38 -3.04
CA PRO A 76 -28.49 5.88 -2.65
C PRO A 76 -28.72 5.90 -1.12
N TYR A 77 -27.92 5.17 -0.36
CA TYR A 77 -28.03 5.05 1.10
C TYR A 77 -26.94 5.81 1.85
N PHE A 78 -25.97 6.39 1.14
CA PHE A 78 -24.82 7.04 1.76
C PHE A 78 -24.31 8.21 0.92
N SER A 79 -24.08 9.36 1.57
CA SER A 79 -23.46 10.52 0.94
C SER A 79 -22.53 11.21 1.95
N GLY A 80 -21.28 11.45 1.54
CA GLY A 80 -20.26 12.06 2.38
C GLY A 80 -18.95 11.26 2.40
N PRO A 81 -18.00 11.66 3.24
CA PRO A 81 -16.80 10.86 3.51
C PRO A 81 -17.13 9.64 4.37
N TYR A 82 -16.53 8.50 4.07
CA TYR A 82 -16.68 7.26 4.86
C TYR A 82 -16.28 7.46 6.33
N GLY A 83 -15.34 8.37 6.59
CA GLY A 83 -14.92 8.73 7.94
C GLY A 83 -13.89 7.76 8.51
N GLU A 84 -13.84 7.69 9.83
CA GLU A 84 -12.74 7.07 10.58
C GLU A 84 -13.10 5.74 11.26
N ASP A 85 -14.39 5.40 11.35
CA ASP A 85 -14.83 4.12 11.92
C ASP A 85 -14.94 3.08 10.80
N VAL A 86 -13.79 2.55 10.40
CA VAL A 86 -13.63 1.66 9.24
C VAL A 86 -12.77 0.44 9.54
N LEU A 87 -13.05 -0.67 8.85
CA LEU A 87 -12.20 -1.85 8.81
C LEU A 87 -11.45 -1.88 7.49
N PHE A 88 -10.11 -1.78 7.53
CA PHE A 88 -9.27 -1.95 6.36
C PHE A 88 -9.00 -3.44 6.12
N VAL A 89 -9.41 -3.96 4.97
CA VAL A 89 -9.05 -5.32 4.53
C VAL A 89 -7.86 -5.22 3.59
N CYS A 90 -6.70 -5.64 4.08
CA CYS A 90 -5.42 -5.59 3.38
C CYS A 90 -5.17 -6.93 2.69
N ASN A 91 -5.06 -6.92 1.36
CA ASN A 91 -4.89 -8.10 0.53
C ASN A 91 -3.42 -8.24 0.09
N ASP A 92 -2.78 -9.33 0.52
CA ASP A 92 -1.36 -9.65 0.28
C ASP A 92 -0.35 -8.57 0.68
N TRP A 93 0.93 -8.92 0.56
CA TRP A 93 2.10 -8.14 0.98
C TRP A 93 2.08 -6.68 0.50
N HIS A 94 1.50 -6.41 -0.67
CA HIS A 94 1.38 -5.06 -1.24
C HIS A 94 0.69 -4.05 -0.31
N THR A 95 -0.19 -4.53 0.58
CA THR A 95 -1.00 -3.67 1.46
C THR A 95 -0.69 -3.83 2.94
N PHE A 96 0.24 -4.71 3.30
CA PHE A 96 0.58 -4.96 4.71
C PHE A 96 1.18 -3.75 5.44
N PRO A 97 1.99 -2.89 4.79
CA PRO A 97 2.50 -1.65 5.40
C PRO A 97 1.40 -0.70 5.91
N LEU A 98 0.17 -0.78 5.39
CA LEU A 98 -0.97 0.05 5.82
C LEU A 98 -1.17 0.01 7.33
N SER A 99 -1.04 -1.17 7.94
CA SER A 99 -1.22 -1.34 9.39
C SER A 99 -0.18 -0.57 10.21
N CYS A 100 1.06 -0.49 9.72
CA CYS A 100 2.12 0.28 10.34
C CYS A 100 1.80 1.77 10.24
N TYR A 101 1.46 2.29 9.06
CA TYR A 101 1.08 3.70 8.89
C TYR A 101 -0.14 4.07 9.74
N LEU A 102 -1.16 3.21 9.78
CA LEU A 102 -2.35 3.41 10.60
C LEU A 102 -1.97 3.64 12.06
N LYS A 103 -1.13 2.78 12.62
CA LYS A 103 -0.66 2.91 14.01
C LYS A 103 0.27 4.10 14.23
N SER A 104 1.23 4.29 13.32
CA SER A 104 2.35 5.21 13.54
C SER A 104 2.02 6.66 13.21
N ASN A 105 1.22 6.90 12.18
CA ASN A 105 0.99 8.22 11.59
C ASN A 105 -0.43 8.76 11.87
N TYR A 106 -1.41 7.87 12.08
CA TYR A 106 -2.81 8.27 12.27
C TYR A 106 -3.29 8.09 13.72
N GLN A 107 -3.24 6.85 14.24
CA GLN A 107 -3.74 6.55 15.59
C GLN A 107 -2.94 7.26 16.69
N SER A 108 -1.63 7.42 16.50
CA SER A 108 -0.76 8.23 17.36
C SER A 108 -1.19 9.70 17.45
N ASN A 109 -1.87 10.21 16.42
CA ASN A 109 -2.38 11.58 16.32
C ASN A 109 -3.90 11.67 16.60
N GLY A 110 -4.51 10.60 17.11
CA GLY A 110 -5.93 10.56 17.46
C GLY A 110 -6.88 10.44 16.26
N ILE A 111 -6.38 10.07 15.08
CA ILE A 111 -7.16 9.78 13.87
C ILE A 111 -7.35 8.26 13.77
N TYR A 112 -8.48 7.78 13.25
CA TYR A 112 -8.75 6.34 13.08
C TYR A 112 -8.66 5.54 14.40
N LYS A 113 -9.07 6.14 15.53
CA LYS A 113 -8.91 5.55 16.87
C LYS A 113 -9.46 4.13 16.98
N ASP A 114 -10.65 3.93 16.42
CA ASP A 114 -11.38 2.66 16.51
C ASP A 114 -11.18 1.76 15.27
N ALA A 115 -10.62 2.32 14.19
CA ALA A 115 -10.35 1.58 12.97
C ALA A 115 -9.47 0.35 13.22
N LYS A 116 -9.73 -0.71 12.45
CA LYS A 116 -9.01 -1.99 12.53
C LYS A 116 -8.48 -2.39 11.16
N THR A 117 -7.56 -3.35 11.16
CA THR A 117 -7.02 -3.97 9.95
C THR A 117 -7.25 -5.47 9.99
N ALA A 118 -7.67 -6.06 8.88
CA ALA A 118 -7.70 -7.50 8.66
C ALA A 118 -6.81 -7.84 7.46
N PHE A 119 -5.95 -8.86 7.61
CA PHE A 119 -5.11 -9.34 6.53
C PHE A 119 -5.75 -10.53 5.81
N CYS A 120 -5.76 -10.46 4.49
CA CYS A 120 -6.18 -11.55 3.62
C CYS A 120 -4.98 -11.99 2.79
N ILE A 121 -4.46 -13.18 3.08
CA ILE A 121 -3.35 -13.80 2.36
C ILE A 121 -3.94 -14.69 1.27
N HIS A 122 -3.73 -14.32 0.01
CA HIS A 122 -4.15 -15.11 -1.15
C HIS A 122 -3.04 -16.04 -1.61
N ASN A 123 -1.78 -15.66 -1.42
CA ASN A 123 -0.64 -16.49 -1.79
C ASN A 123 0.59 -16.25 -0.91
N ILE A 124 0.88 -17.22 -0.03
CA ILE A 124 2.02 -17.15 0.90
C ILE A 124 3.40 -17.16 0.21
N SER A 125 3.46 -17.52 -1.08
CA SER A 125 4.73 -17.56 -1.84
C SER A 125 5.27 -16.16 -2.14
N TYR A 126 4.43 -15.12 -2.09
CA TYR A 126 4.82 -13.73 -2.33
C TYR A 126 4.65 -12.93 -1.04
N GLN A 127 5.78 -12.48 -0.48
CA GLN A 127 5.84 -11.87 0.85
C GLN A 127 6.43 -10.45 0.85
N GLY A 128 6.71 -9.86 -0.32
CA GLY A 128 7.35 -8.55 -0.39
C GLY A 128 8.71 -8.53 0.31
N ARG A 129 9.62 -9.44 -0.07
CA ARG A 129 10.97 -9.49 0.50
C ARG A 129 11.86 -8.44 -0.17
N PHE A 130 12.32 -7.44 0.57
CA PHE A 130 13.23 -6.40 0.10
C PHE A 130 14.55 -6.40 0.89
N ALA A 131 15.57 -5.70 0.39
CA ALA A 131 16.83 -5.62 1.11
C ALA A 131 16.64 -4.82 2.40
N PHE A 132 17.33 -5.21 3.47
CA PHE A 132 17.23 -4.49 4.75
C PHE A 132 17.67 -3.01 4.64
N SER A 133 18.53 -2.70 3.67
CA SER A 133 18.95 -1.34 3.32
C SER A 133 17.82 -0.48 2.77
N ASP A 134 16.78 -1.09 2.20
CA ASP A 134 15.73 -0.41 1.45
C ASP A 134 14.56 0.02 2.35
N PHE A 135 14.63 -0.27 3.65
CA PHE A 135 13.63 0.17 4.64
C PHE A 135 13.24 1.66 4.53
N PRO A 136 14.16 2.61 4.27
CA PRO A 136 13.81 4.03 4.12
C PRO A 136 12.77 4.32 3.03
N GLU A 137 12.61 3.45 2.02
CA GLU A 137 11.58 3.58 0.98
C GLU A 137 10.16 3.43 1.52
N LEU A 138 9.97 2.83 2.69
CA LEU A 138 8.66 2.75 3.34
C LEU A 138 8.25 4.09 3.97
N ASN A 139 9.16 5.02 4.22
CA ASN A 139 8.83 6.23 4.98
C ASN A 139 8.18 5.92 6.35
N LEU A 140 8.58 4.81 6.96
CA LEU A 140 8.19 4.42 8.32
C LEU A 140 9.24 4.88 9.32
N PRO A 141 8.85 5.23 10.56
CA PRO A 141 9.81 5.50 11.63
C PRO A 141 10.78 4.32 11.84
N GLU A 142 12.08 4.62 11.99
CA GLU A 142 13.15 3.60 12.10
C GLU A 142 12.90 2.56 13.19
N ARG A 143 12.15 2.93 14.26
CA ARG A 143 11.73 2.01 15.33
C ARG A 143 10.95 0.78 14.84
N PHE A 144 10.34 0.83 13.66
CA PHE A 144 9.62 -0.31 13.08
C PHE A 144 10.53 -1.24 12.29
N LYS A 145 11.74 -0.83 11.92
CA LYS A 145 12.61 -1.60 11.03
C LYS A 145 12.89 -3.01 11.53
N SER A 146 13.12 -3.17 12.83
CA SER A 146 13.33 -4.48 13.45
C SER A 146 12.07 -5.37 13.40
N SER A 147 10.87 -4.79 13.27
CA SER A 147 9.63 -5.57 13.13
C SER A 147 9.48 -6.22 11.76
N PHE A 148 10.20 -5.71 10.75
CA PHE A 148 10.24 -6.30 9.42
C PHE A 148 11.47 -7.21 9.21
N ASP A 149 12.41 -7.24 10.17
CA ASP A 149 13.68 -7.94 10.02
C ASP A 149 13.49 -9.45 9.86
N PHE A 150 14.05 -9.98 8.78
CA PHE A 150 13.86 -11.36 8.38
C PHE A 150 15.14 -11.92 7.74
N ILE A 151 15.39 -13.21 7.99
CA ILE A 151 16.45 -13.98 7.35
C ILE A 151 15.81 -15.27 6.84
N ASP A 152 15.89 -15.50 5.53
CA ASP A 152 15.62 -16.81 4.94
C ASP A 152 16.91 -17.44 4.40
N GLY A 153 16.84 -18.73 4.05
CA GLY A 153 17.92 -19.46 3.39
C GLY A 153 17.94 -19.29 1.86
N TYR A 154 17.22 -18.32 1.30
CA TYR A 154 17.11 -18.13 -0.15
C TYR A 154 17.94 -16.92 -0.61
N GLU A 155 18.71 -17.10 -1.68
CA GLU A 155 19.50 -16.00 -2.29
C GLU A 155 18.64 -14.99 -3.06
N LYS A 156 17.39 -15.35 -3.41
CA LYS A 156 16.47 -14.48 -4.16
C LYS A 156 15.31 -13.98 -3.28
N PRO A 157 14.80 -12.76 -3.52
CA PRO A 157 15.31 -11.76 -4.48
C PRO A 157 16.57 -11.03 -3.99
N VAL A 158 16.98 -11.20 -2.74
CA VAL A 158 18.14 -10.55 -2.10
C VAL A 158 18.94 -11.59 -1.32
N GLU A 159 20.27 -11.49 -1.30
CA GLU A 159 21.14 -12.33 -0.47
C GLU A 159 21.33 -11.68 0.93
N GLY A 160 21.24 -12.48 2.00
CA GLY A 160 21.50 -12.01 3.37
C GLY A 160 20.26 -11.48 4.12
N ARG A 161 20.44 -10.43 4.93
CA ARG A 161 19.42 -9.86 5.83
C ARG A 161 18.39 -9.05 5.04
N LYS A 162 17.10 -9.26 5.33
CA LYS A 162 15.97 -8.74 4.55
C LYS A 162 14.97 -8.01 5.43
N ILE A 163 14.04 -7.34 4.76
CA ILE A 163 12.74 -7.00 5.32
C ILE A 163 11.64 -7.80 4.62
N GLU A 164 10.66 -8.30 5.38
CA GLU A 164 9.46 -9.00 4.90
C GLU A 164 8.22 -8.17 5.26
N LEU A 165 7.38 -7.85 4.27
CA LEU A 165 6.19 -7.01 4.44
C LEU A 165 4.96 -7.80 4.87
#